data_AF-J8ABK2-F1
#
_entry.id   AF-J8ABK2-F1
#
_cell.length_a   1.000
_cell.length_b   1.000
_cell.length_c   1.000
_cell.angle_alpha   90.00
_cell.angle_beta   90.00
_cell.angle_gamma   90.00
#
_symmetry.space_group_name_H-M   'P 1'
#
loop_
_entity.id
_entity.type
_entity.pdbx_description
1 polymer ?
#
loop_
_entity_poly.entity_id
_entity_poly.type
_entity_poly.pdbx_seq_one_letter_code
_entity_poly.pdbx_strand_id
1 'polypeptide(L)'
;MSKNYSIDRDKNGRFRHSFVFMRGSEVSIKVFGVDSWIKGIVSSIEKYYLVIDVAEGEEKYQVTVNLSEIKYIKHEELPTVEERSANDIDKSTSFVFSVGDKVGCMFKDGKGIGIKVPVTVLSEGAFYLYVETDKGTYLTVMKSAVSYVRHEKYEPGLLVNDFYTAEMRDQGYSKPTEFTFSVGDSITVVFESGKELSGVVLDEEKYWILLMIDEKKGTQVTVLKQSYVYIRHAQFDTKANLYVENKQLKKRLRKADQ
;
A
#
# COMPACT_ATOMS: atom_id res chain seq x y z
N MET A 1 25.60 -21.34 0.40
CA MET A 1 24.81 -20.55 1.36
C MET A 1 24.59 -19.18 0.75
N SER A 2 23.35 -18.81 0.41
CA SER A 2 23.06 -17.52 -0.22
C SER A 2 23.50 -16.39 0.72
N LYS A 3 24.06 -15.32 0.15
CA LYS A 3 24.37 -14.10 0.90
C LYS A 3 23.03 -13.46 1.25
N ASN A 4 22.64 -13.51 2.52
CA ASN A 4 21.45 -12.85 3.05
C ASN A 4 21.41 -11.38 2.60
N TYR A 5 20.53 -11.04 1.65
CA TYR A 5 20.21 -9.65 1.38
C TYR A 5 19.17 -9.18 2.38
N SER A 6 19.39 -8.01 2.96
CA SER A 6 18.35 -7.44 3.82
C SER A 6 17.38 -6.57 3.09
N ILE A 7 16.12 -6.72 3.44
CA ILE A 7 15.02 -5.93 2.90
C ILE A 7 14.80 -4.75 3.85
N ASP A 8 15.64 -3.71 3.70
CA ASP A 8 15.81 -2.51 4.53
C ASP A 8 16.62 -2.68 5.83
N ARG A 9 17.94 -2.58 5.66
CA ARG A 9 18.86 -2.35 6.77
C ARG A 9 19.03 -0.86 7.04
N ASP A 10 19.08 -0.49 8.33
CA ASP A 10 19.58 0.82 8.72
C ASP A 10 21.06 1.01 8.36
N LYS A 11 21.60 2.21 8.60
CA LYS A 11 23.02 2.56 8.37
C LYS A 11 24.04 1.66 9.09
N ASN A 12 23.61 0.82 10.04
CA ASN A 12 24.43 -0.15 10.78
C ASN A 12 24.15 -1.61 10.37
N GLY A 13 23.30 -1.82 9.36
CA GLY A 13 23.02 -3.15 8.86
C GLY A 13 21.93 -3.91 9.63
N ARG A 14 20.93 -3.28 10.24
CA ARG A 14 19.79 -3.95 10.93
C ARG A 14 18.44 -3.80 10.20
N PHE A 15 17.67 -4.88 10.03
CA PHE A 15 16.34 -4.88 9.39
C PHE A 15 15.35 -3.97 10.12
N ARG A 16 14.71 -3.00 9.45
CA ARG A 16 13.88 -2.00 10.13
C ARG A 16 12.38 -2.34 10.23
N HIS A 17 11.72 -2.93 9.22
CA HIS A 17 10.25 -3.06 9.23
C HIS A 17 9.67 -4.24 8.42
N SER A 18 10.32 -5.40 8.36
CA SER A 18 9.80 -6.57 7.62
C SER A 18 9.40 -7.70 8.55
N PHE A 19 8.49 -7.43 9.48
CA PHE A 19 8.07 -8.40 10.50
C PHE A 19 7.21 -9.55 9.95
N VAL A 20 6.67 -9.40 8.75
CA VAL A 20 5.65 -10.27 8.14
C VAL A 20 6.18 -11.63 7.71
N PHE A 21 7.40 -11.63 7.20
CA PHE A 21 8.05 -12.82 6.66
C PHE A 21 9.11 -13.19 7.69
N MET A 22 8.74 -13.82 8.79
CA MET A 22 9.75 -14.27 9.73
C MET A 22 10.30 -15.61 9.25
N ARG A 23 11.62 -15.69 9.07
CA ARG A 23 12.28 -16.97 8.80
C ARG A 23 11.97 -17.94 9.95
N GLY A 24 11.62 -19.17 9.61
CA GLY A 24 11.22 -20.20 10.55
C GLY A 24 9.72 -20.20 10.87
N SER A 25 8.95 -19.20 10.42
CA SER A 25 7.51 -19.20 10.62
C SER A 25 6.81 -20.10 9.62
N GLU A 26 5.81 -20.83 10.11
CA GLU A 26 4.85 -21.53 9.28
C GLU A 26 3.90 -20.53 8.64
N VAL A 27 3.73 -20.64 7.32
CA VAL A 27 2.91 -19.72 6.54
C VAL A 27 2.06 -20.47 5.53
N SER A 28 0.93 -19.87 5.18
CA SER A 28 0.14 -20.23 3.99
C SER A 28 0.13 -19.03 3.04
N ILE A 29 0.67 -19.18 1.84
CA ILE A 29 0.79 -18.11 0.85
C ILE A 29 -0.26 -18.28 -0.25
N LYS A 30 -0.97 -17.19 -0.55
CA LYS A 30 -1.87 -17.11 -1.70
C LYS A 30 -1.24 -16.22 -2.78
N VAL A 31 -1.09 -16.77 -3.99
CA VAL A 31 -0.52 -16.05 -5.15
C VAL A 31 -1.57 -15.78 -6.23
N PHE A 32 -1.26 -14.90 -7.19
CA PHE A 32 -2.09 -14.66 -8.37
C PHE A 32 -2.12 -15.86 -9.32
N GLY A 33 -3.25 -16.08 -9.99
CA GLY A 33 -3.41 -17.12 -11.00
C GLY A 33 -3.38 -18.57 -10.50
N VAL A 34 -3.05 -18.83 -9.22
CA VAL A 34 -2.96 -20.17 -8.65
C VAL A 34 -4.04 -20.39 -7.60
N ASP A 35 -4.83 -21.45 -7.75
CA ASP A 35 -5.95 -21.75 -6.86
C ASP A 35 -5.52 -22.42 -5.55
N SER A 36 -4.43 -23.18 -5.55
CA SER A 36 -3.87 -23.78 -4.34
C SER A 36 -3.19 -22.75 -3.44
N TRP A 37 -2.95 -23.17 -2.20
CA TRP A 37 -2.15 -22.44 -1.23
C TRP A 37 -0.79 -23.12 -1.12
N ILE A 38 0.27 -22.32 -1.04
CA ILE A 38 1.61 -22.83 -0.75
C ILE A 38 1.77 -22.80 0.77
N LYS A 39 1.92 -23.96 1.39
CA LYS A 39 2.04 -24.08 2.86
C LYS A 39 3.41 -24.61 3.22
N GLY A 40 4.06 -24.00 4.20
CA GLY A 40 5.35 -24.47 4.67
C GLY A 40 6.05 -23.46 5.55
N ILE A 41 7.35 -23.65 5.74
CA ILE A 41 8.17 -22.84 6.64
C ILE A 41 9.05 -21.89 5.83
N VAL A 42 9.03 -20.60 6.15
CA VAL A 42 9.88 -19.62 5.47
C VAL A 42 11.36 -19.90 5.77
N SER A 43 12.15 -20.29 4.77
CA SER A 43 13.55 -20.67 4.95
C SER A 43 14.54 -19.58 4.56
N SER A 44 14.22 -18.76 3.56
CA SER A 44 14.96 -17.55 3.21
C SER A 44 14.03 -16.45 2.69
N ILE A 45 14.48 -15.20 2.80
CA ILE A 45 13.77 -14.03 2.31
C ILE A 45 14.82 -13.16 1.64
N GLU A 46 14.66 -12.98 0.34
CA GLU A 46 15.56 -12.25 -0.54
C GLU A 46 14.83 -11.05 -1.14
N LYS A 47 15.57 -10.13 -1.76
CA LYS A 47 15.04 -8.84 -2.23
C LYS A 47 13.74 -8.91 -3.03
N TYR A 48 13.56 -9.96 -3.84
CA TYR A 48 12.44 -10.11 -4.76
C TYR A 48 11.60 -11.36 -4.51
N TYR A 49 12.05 -12.27 -3.64
CA TYR A 49 11.40 -13.54 -3.45
C TYR A 49 11.63 -14.05 -2.03
N LEU A 50 10.80 -14.97 -1.59
CA LEU A 50 11.04 -15.78 -0.41
C LEU A 50 11.11 -17.25 -0.81
N VAL A 51 11.79 -18.05 0.01
CA VAL A 51 11.88 -19.50 -0.15
C VAL A 51 11.10 -20.16 0.98
N ILE A 52 10.27 -21.13 0.64
CA ILE A 52 9.48 -21.92 1.58
C ILE A 52 9.93 -23.37 1.51
N ASP A 53 10.23 -23.95 2.66
CA ASP A 53 10.39 -25.39 2.80
C ASP A 53 9.01 -26.03 2.92
N VAL A 54 8.64 -26.85 1.94
CA VAL A 54 7.33 -27.51 1.84
C VAL A 54 7.52 -29.00 2.09
N ALA A 55 6.62 -29.57 2.88
CA ALA A 55 6.54 -31.00 3.14
C ALA A 55 5.16 -31.52 2.71
N GLU A 56 5.13 -32.41 1.73
CA GLU A 56 3.91 -33.05 1.22
C GLU A 56 4.09 -34.57 1.29
N GLY A 57 3.47 -35.20 2.30
CA GLY A 57 3.69 -36.62 2.57
C GLY A 57 5.15 -36.90 2.98
N GLU A 58 5.81 -37.77 2.22
CA GLU A 58 7.24 -38.10 2.42
C GLU A 58 8.18 -37.14 1.65
N GLU A 59 7.65 -36.36 0.70
CA GLU A 59 8.45 -35.47 -0.12
C GLU A 59 8.74 -34.14 0.60
N LYS A 60 9.99 -33.67 0.45
CA LYS A 60 10.43 -32.37 0.92
C LYS A 60 11.09 -31.63 -0.22
N TYR A 61 10.59 -30.44 -0.51
CA TYR A 61 11.12 -29.59 -1.56
C TYR A 61 11.02 -28.12 -1.15
N GLN A 62 11.71 -27.26 -1.90
CA GLN A 62 11.67 -25.82 -1.69
C GLN A 62 10.87 -25.15 -2.79
N VAL A 63 10.06 -24.18 -2.40
CA VAL A 63 9.32 -23.32 -3.33
C VAL A 63 9.84 -21.91 -3.21
N THR A 64 10.34 -21.37 -4.31
CA THR A 64 10.74 -19.96 -4.42
C THR A 64 9.56 -19.14 -4.94
N VAL A 65 9.07 -18.21 -4.12
CA VAL A 65 7.89 -17.39 -4.42
C VAL A 65 8.29 -15.95 -4.62
N ASN A 66 8.01 -15.39 -5.80
CA ASN A 66 8.24 -13.98 -6.08
C ASN A 66 7.27 -13.10 -5.26
N LEU A 67 7.80 -12.10 -4.56
CA LEU A 67 7.04 -11.19 -3.72
C LEU A 67 6.01 -10.38 -4.51
N SER A 68 6.25 -10.09 -5.81
CA SER A 68 5.28 -9.38 -6.67
C SER A 68 4.00 -10.17 -6.91
N GLU A 69 4.09 -11.51 -6.85
CA GLU A 69 2.99 -12.43 -7.17
C GLU A 69 2.17 -12.83 -5.95
N ILE A 70 2.63 -12.47 -4.75
CA ILE A 70 1.92 -12.78 -3.50
C ILE A 70 0.76 -11.82 -3.34
N LYS A 71 -0.46 -12.35 -3.18
CA LYS A 71 -1.63 -11.57 -2.77
C LYS A 71 -1.56 -11.25 -1.29
N TYR A 72 -1.50 -12.32 -0.51
CA TYR A 72 -1.40 -12.24 0.93
C TYR A 72 -0.84 -13.54 1.52
N ILE A 73 -0.33 -13.41 2.73
CA ILE A 73 0.21 -14.50 3.53
C ILE A 73 -0.64 -14.61 4.78
N LYS A 74 -1.12 -15.82 5.06
CA LYS A 74 -1.71 -16.18 6.33
C LYS A 74 -0.63 -16.75 7.24
N HIS A 75 -0.59 -16.30 8.48
CA HIS A 75 0.36 -16.73 9.50
C HIS A 75 -0.29 -16.61 10.88
N GLU A 76 0.40 -17.03 11.94
CA GLU A 76 -0.02 -16.78 13.32
C GLU A 76 0.06 -15.28 13.67
N GLU A 77 -0.46 -14.91 14.84
CA GLU A 77 -0.30 -13.53 15.34
C GLU A 77 1.19 -13.17 15.41
N LEU A 78 1.51 -12.00 14.86
CA LEU A 78 2.85 -11.44 14.93
C LEU A 78 2.80 -10.21 15.83
N PRO A 79 3.82 -10.01 16.67
CA PRO A 79 3.93 -8.79 17.46
C PRO A 79 3.96 -7.56 16.53
N THR A 80 3.29 -6.50 16.95
CA THR A 80 3.22 -5.24 16.19
C THR A 80 4.58 -4.55 16.12
N VAL A 81 4.72 -3.54 15.26
CA VAL A 81 5.99 -2.79 15.16
C VAL A 81 6.25 -2.03 16.46
N GLU A 82 5.20 -1.44 17.01
CA GLU A 82 5.19 -0.64 18.24
C GLU A 82 5.59 -1.50 19.45
N GLU A 83 5.12 -2.74 19.53
CA GLU A 83 5.50 -3.68 20.60
C GLU A 83 6.98 -4.08 20.56
N ARG A 84 7.62 -4.01 19.39
CA ARG A 84 9.00 -4.47 19.20
C ARG A 84 10.02 -3.34 19.12
N SER A 85 9.60 -2.14 18.79
CA SER A 85 10.48 -0.98 18.60
C SER A 85 9.95 0.21 19.39
N ALA A 86 10.67 0.58 20.44
CA ALA A 86 10.39 1.77 21.26
C ALA A 86 10.76 3.11 20.58
N ASN A 87 11.18 3.09 19.30
CA ASN A 87 11.57 4.31 18.58
C ASN A 87 10.36 4.90 17.84
N ASP A 88 10.22 6.22 17.90
CA ASP A 88 9.30 6.97 17.05
C ASP A 88 9.57 6.63 15.57
N ILE A 89 8.59 5.98 14.94
CA ILE A 89 8.63 5.67 13.52
C ILE A 89 8.43 6.98 12.76
N ASP A 90 9.34 7.28 11.84
CA ASP A 90 9.19 8.41 10.94
C ASP A 90 7.99 8.17 10.02
N LYS A 91 6.84 8.78 10.39
CA LYS A 91 5.57 8.68 9.66
C LYS A 91 5.59 9.36 8.28
N SER A 92 6.72 9.96 7.87
CA SER A 92 6.85 10.69 6.60
C SER A 92 6.89 9.83 5.34
N THR A 93 6.80 8.50 5.46
CA THR A 93 6.92 7.58 4.32
C THR A 93 5.65 6.78 4.10
N SER A 94 4.98 6.95 2.95
CA SER A 94 4.02 6.01 2.29
C SER A 94 2.94 5.28 3.13
N PHE A 95 2.79 5.63 4.41
CA PHE A 95 1.79 5.12 5.33
C PHE A 95 0.51 5.89 5.08
N VAL A 96 -0.54 5.14 4.76
CA VAL A 96 -1.87 5.65 4.44
C VAL A 96 -2.80 5.45 5.63
N PHE A 97 -2.55 4.42 6.45
CA PHE A 97 -3.48 3.94 7.46
C PHE A 97 -2.86 3.97 8.85
N SER A 98 -3.70 4.21 9.83
CA SER A 98 -3.35 4.09 11.24
C SER A 98 -3.64 2.68 11.75
N VAL A 99 -2.88 2.26 12.77
CA VAL A 99 -3.21 1.05 13.53
C VAL A 99 -4.61 1.19 14.14
N GLY A 100 -5.43 0.16 13.97
CA GLY A 100 -6.84 0.12 14.36
C GLY A 100 -7.82 0.43 13.24
N ASP A 101 -7.37 1.01 12.12
CA ASP A 101 -8.25 1.38 11.01
C ASP A 101 -8.97 0.16 10.43
N LYS A 102 -10.24 0.37 10.06
CA LYS A 102 -11.08 -0.64 9.41
C LYS A 102 -11.01 -0.47 7.90
N VAL A 103 -10.41 -1.44 7.21
CA VAL A 103 -10.12 -1.35 5.78
C VAL A 103 -10.63 -2.55 4.98
N GLY A 104 -10.87 -2.35 3.69
CA GLY A 104 -11.19 -3.38 2.72
C GLY A 104 -10.22 -3.34 1.54
N CYS A 105 -9.46 -4.41 1.32
CA CYS A 105 -8.48 -4.48 0.24
C CYS A 105 -9.10 -5.11 -1.02
N MET A 106 -9.09 -4.39 -2.14
CA MET A 106 -9.43 -4.92 -3.46
C MET A 106 -8.16 -5.29 -4.21
N PHE A 107 -8.05 -6.54 -4.64
CA PHE A 107 -6.91 -7.05 -5.39
C PHE A 107 -7.05 -6.82 -6.89
N LYS A 108 -5.91 -6.91 -7.60
CA LYS A 108 -5.83 -6.78 -9.06
C LYS A 108 -6.67 -7.78 -9.85
N ASP A 109 -6.97 -8.95 -9.27
CA ASP A 109 -7.86 -9.95 -9.89
C ASP A 109 -9.35 -9.65 -9.66
N GLY A 110 -9.68 -8.49 -9.08
CA GLY A 110 -11.04 -8.08 -8.76
C GLY A 110 -11.65 -8.79 -7.56
N LYS A 111 -10.93 -9.69 -6.89
CA LYS A 111 -11.36 -10.25 -5.59
C LYS A 111 -10.96 -9.29 -4.48
N GLY A 112 -11.65 -9.32 -3.36
CA GLY A 112 -11.31 -8.47 -2.22
C GLY A 112 -11.52 -9.16 -0.89
N ILE A 113 -10.68 -8.82 0.07
CA ILE A 113 -10.85 -9.15 1.49
C ILE A 113 -11.23 -7.88 2.23
N GLY A 114 -11.95 -7.98 3.34
CA GLY A 114 -12.34 -6.77 4.05
C GLY A 114 -13.48 -5.97 3.39
N ILE A 115 -13.83 -6.24 2.13
CA ILE A 115 -14.76 -5.39 1.35
C ILE A 115 -16.20 -5.42 1.88
N LYS A 116 -16.68 -6.59 2.32
CA LYS A 116 -18.01 -6.74 2.93
C LYS A 116 -17.96 -6.63 4.46
N VAL A 117 -16.88 -7.10 5.06
CA VAL A 117 -16.61 -7.05 6.50
C VAL A 117 -15.16 -6.61 6.65
N PRO A 118 -14.89 -5.37 7.10
CA PRO A 118 -13.55 -4.78 7.08
C PRO A 118 -12.58 -5.52 8.00
N VAL A 119 -11.31 -5.52 7.60
CA VAL A 119 -10.19 -6.03 8.41
C VAL A 119 -9.61 -4.88 9.23
N THR A 120 -9.07 -5.18 10.40
CA THR A 120 -8.36 -4.22 11.26
C THR A 120 -6.92 -4.10 10.81
N VAL A 121 -6.41 -2.90 10.58
CA VAL A 121 -4.97 -2.67 10.37
C VAL A 121 -4.24 -2.84 11.71
N LEU A 122 -3.33 -3.79 11.77
CA LEU A 122 -2.46 -4.01 12.93
C LEU A 122 -1.12 -3.31 12.77
N SER A 123 -0.66 -3.16 11.52
CA SER A 123 0.51 -2.37 11.18
C SER A 123 0.59 -2.19 9.67
N GLU A 124 1.20 -1.10 9.23
CA GLU A 124 1.46 -0.83 7.82
C GLU A 124 2.97 -0.81 7.57
N GLY A 125 3.39 -1.37 6.45
CA GLY A 125 4.75 -1.28 5.93
C GLY A 125 4.77 -0.55 4.58
N ALA A 126 5.95 -0.19 4.09
CA ALA A 126 6.09 0.38 2.74
C ALA A 126 5.52 -0.54 1.64
N PHE A 127 5.59 -1.86 1.85
CA PHE A 127 5.21 -2.86 0.86
C PHE A 127 3.98 -3.70 1.23
N TYR A 128 3.42 -3.53 2.43
CA TYR A 128 2.36 -4.41 2.91
C TYR A 128 1.42 -3.74 3.92
N LEU A 129 0.30 -4.41 4.18
CA LEU A 129 -0.61 -4.17 5.30
C LEU A 129 -0.72 -5.44 6.12
N TYR A 130 -0.37 -5.36 7.41
CA TYR A 130 -0.64 -6.42 8.36
C TYR A 130 -2.02 -6.18 8.96
N VAL A 131 -2.91 -7.15 8.80
CA VAL A 131 -4.33 -7.01 9.13
C VAL A 131 -4.87 -8.22 9.86
N GLU A 132 -5.90 -7.99 10.66
CA GLU A 132 -6.70 -9.02 11.31
C GLU A 132 -8.11 -9.05 10.72
N THR A 133 -8.59 -10.22 10.34
CA THR A 133 -10.00 -10.41 9.98
C THR A 133 -10.87 -10.50 11.23
N ASP A 134 -12.16 -10.19 11.11
CA ASP A 134 -13.19 -10.46 12.13
C ASP A 134 -13.18 -11.88 12.73
N LYS A 135 -12.71 -12.87 11.97
CA LYS A 135 -12.55 -14.27 12.39
C LYS A 135 -11.25 -14.58 13.14
N GLY A 136 -10.48 -13.57 13.57
CA GLY A 136 -9.19 -13.76 14.24
C GLY A 136 -8.11 -14.38 13.35
N THR A 137 -8.20 -14.19 12.03
CA THR A 137 -7.16 -14.61 11.09
C THR A 137 -6.23 -13.44 10.78
N TYR A 138 -4.94 -13.69 10.97
CA TYR A 138 -3.87 -12.73 10.71
C TYR A 138 -3.35 -12.90 9.28
N LEU A 139 -3.38 -11.80 8.53
CA LEU A 139 -2.96 -11.75 7.15
C LEU A 139 -1.96 -10.63 6.95
N THR A 140 -0.94 -10.90 6.16
CA THR A 140 -0.21 -9.82 5.52
C THR A 140 -0.55 -9.72 4.05
N VAL A 141 -1.08 -8.55 3.70
CA VAL A 141 -1.50 -8.18 2.36
C VAL A 141 -0.40 -7.40 1.66
N MET A 142 0.00 -7.82 0.47
CA MET A 142 1.01 -7.10 -0.30
C MET A 142 0.39 -5.90 -1.00
N LYS A 143 0.95 -4.70 -0.81
CA LYS A 143 0.48 -3.48 -1.51
C LYS A 143 0.64 -3.60 -3.03
N SER A 144 1.62 -4.36 -3.52
CA SER A 144 1.78 -4.65 -4.95
C SER A 144 0.60 -5.44 -5.55
N ALA A 145 -0.13 -6.19 -4.73
CA ALA A 145 -1.28 -6.99 -5.12
C ALA A 145 -2.60 -6.21 -5.09
N VAL A 146 -2.63 -5.07 -4.41
CA VAL A 146 -3.83 -4.29 -4.15
C VAL A 146 -4.03 -3.26 -5.27
N SER A 147 -5.24 -3.23 -5.82
CA SER A 147 -5.71 -2.14 -6.68
C SER A 147 -6.06 -0.91 -5.85
N TYR A 148 -6.89 -1.12 -4.84
CA TYR A 148 -7.25 -0.04 -3.94
C TYR A 148 -7.69 -0.57 -2.58
N VAL A 149 -7.63 0.31 -1.60
CA VAL A 149 -8.10 0.04 -0.24
C VAL A 149 -9.28 0.95 0.05
N ARG A 150 -10.44 0.36 0.35
CA ARG A 150 -11.63 1.06 0.83
C ARG A 150 -11.54 1.24 2.33
N HIS A 151 -11.93 2.40 2.83
CA HIS A 151 -11.92 2.70 4.26
C HIS A 151 -12.93 3.80 4.58
N GLU A 152 -13.21 3.96 5.87
CA GLU A 152 -14.05 5.03 6.37
C GLU A 152 -13.15 6.12 6.96
N LYS A 153 -13.38 7.35 6.49
CA LYS A 153 -12.87 8.60 7.07
C LYS A 153 -11.34 8.65 7.30
N TYR A 154 -10.60 9.02 6.26
CA TYR A 154 -9.32 9.69 6.38
C TYR A 154 -9.51 11.22 6.29
N GLU A 155 -8.86 11.97 7.18
CA GLU A 155 -8.74 13.43 7.03
C GLU A 155 -7.66 13.71 5.99
N PRO A 156 -7.97 14.38 4.86
CA PRO A 156 -6.99 14.65 3.81
C PRO A 156 -5.76 15.35 4.39
N GLY A 157 -4.58 14.72 4.26
CA GLY A 157 -3.34 15.29 4.77
C GLY A 157 -2.88 16.49 3.95
N LEU A 158 -3.33 16.55 2.68
CA LEU A 158 -2.91 17.51 1.66
C LEU A 158 -1.39 17.65 1.68
N LEU A 159 -0.67 16.52 1.76
CA LEU A 159 0.78 16.57 1.83
C LEU A 159 1.30 16.83 0.42
N VAL A 160 1.36 18.12 0.08
CA VAL A 160 2.13 18.59 -1.07
C VAL A 160 3.58 18.19 -0.85
N ASN A 161 3.93 16.98 -1.26
CA ASN A 161 5.29 16.49 -1.24
C ASN A 161 5.97 16.96 -2.53
N ASP A 162 7.04 17.74 -2.35
CA ASP A 162 7.87 18.23 -3.45
C ASP A 162 8.73 17.05 -3.98
N PHE A 163 8.16 16.20 -4.85
CA PHE A 163 8.91 15.12 -5.50
C PHE A 163 9.52 15.60 -6.83
N TYR A 164 10.85 15.64 -6.86
CA TYR A 164 11.64 16.00 -8.04
C TYR A 164 11.82 14.80 -8.97
N THR A 165 11.36 14.87 -10.23
CA THR A 165 11.83 13.97 -11.29
C THR A 165 12.98 14.60 -12.06
N ALA A 166 13.93 13.78 -12.52
CA ALA A 166 15.09 14.23 -13.30
C ALA A 166 14.67 14.96 -14.60
N GLU A 167 13.62 14.46 -15.26
CA GLU A 167 13.09 15.01 -16.51
C GLU A 167 12.59 16.47 -16.39
N MET A 168 12.05 16.87 -15.24
CA MET A 168 11.58 18.24 -15.06
C MET A 168 12.69 19.22 -14.67
N ARG A 169 13.78 18.73 -14.06
CA ARG A 169 15.02 19.52 -13.90
C ARG A 169 15.62 19.84 -15.27
N ASP A 170 15.64 18.87 -16.17
CA ASP A 170 16.17 19.04 -17.54
C ASP A 170 15.35 20.03 -18.37
N GLN A 171 14.09 20.27 -18.00
CA GLN A 171 13.22 21.28 -18.60
C GLN A 171 13.24 22.65 -17.87
N GLY A 172 14.14 22.86 -16.92
CA GLY A 172 14.35 24.16 -16.26
C GLY A 172 13.31 24.53 -15.20
N TYR A 173 12.49 23.58 -14.74
CA TYR A 173 11.52 23.84 -13.66
C TYR A 173 12.23 23.92 -12.30
N SER A 174 12.12 25.07 -11.63
CA SER A 174 12.77 25.31 -10.33
C SER A 174 12.16 24.52 -9.16
N LYS A 175 10.90 24.07 -9.30
CA LYS A 175 10.14 23.25 -8.32
C LYS A 175 9.15 22.33 -9.04
N PRO A 176 9.61 21.18 -9.54
CA PRO A 176 8.73 20.25 -10.22
C PRO A 176 7.86 19.46 -9.25
N THR A 177 6.63 19.16 -9.65
CA THR A 177 5.73 18.28 -8.88
C THR A 177 5.08 17.22 -9.76
N GLU A 178 4.85 16.05 -9.16
CA GLU A 178 4.20 14.89 -9.78
C GLU A 178 2.67 14.92 -9.68
N PHE A 179 2.06 15.99 -9.13
CA PHE A 179 0.61 16.10 -9.03
C PHE A 179 0.00 16.08 -10.43
N THR A 180 -0.93 15.14 -10.60
CA THR A 180 -1.72 15.02 -11.82
C THR A 180 -3.11 15.59 -11.59
N PHE A 181 -3.60 15.64 -10.35
CA PHE A 181 -4.97 16.02 -10.03
C PHE A 181 -5.05 17.13 -8.98
N SER A 182 -6.05 17.99 -9.12
CA SER A 182 -6.47 18.92 -8.09
C SER A 182 -7.42 18.25 -7.11
N VAL A 183 -7.38 18.69 -5.85
CA VAL A 183 -8.42 18.36 -4.89
C VAL A 183 -9.75 18.90 -5.39
N GLY A 184 -10.78 18.04 -5.41
CA GLY A 184 -12.10 18.35 -5.97
C GLY A 184 -12.30 17.82 -7.40
N ASP A 185 -11.24 17.36 -8.08
CA ASP A 185 -11.38 16.78 -9.41
C ASP A 185 -12.23 15.51 -9.37
N SER A 186 -13.19 15.41 -10.28
CA SER A 186 -13.91 14.16 -10.54
C SER A 186 -13.11 13.32 -11.53
N ILE A 187 -12.67 12.15 -11.08
CA ILE A 187 -11.88 11.22 -11.90
C ILE A 187 -12.53 9.85 -11.96
N THR A 188 -12.16 9.05 -12.97
CA THR A 188 -12.49 7.63 -13.06
C THR A 188 -11.23 6.82 -13.29
N VAL A 189 -10.88 5.98 -12.31
CA VAL A 189 -9.73 5.09 -12.36
C VAL A 189 -10.13 3.76 -13.00
N VAL A 190 -9.33 3.27 -13.95
CA VAL A 190 -9.56 1.99 -14.62
C VAL A 190 -8.43 1.01 -14.27
N PHE A 191 -8.79 -0.18 -13.81
CA PHE A 191 -7.86 -1.21 -13.36
C PHE A 191 -7.69 -2.33 -14.39
N GLU A 192 -6.62 -3.12 -14.27
CA GLU A 192 -6.34 -4.27 -15.15
C GLU A 192 -7.47 -5.31 -15.17
N SER A 193 -8.22 -5.41 -14.07
CA SER A 193 -9.42 -6.27 -13.99
C SER A 193 -10.59 -5.81 -14.87
N GLY A 194 -10.49 -4.64 -15.51
CA GLY A 194 -11.60 -3.99 -16.22
C GLY A 194 -12.60 -3.29 -15.29
N LYS A 195 -12.39 -3.34 -13.97
CA LYS A 195 -13.19 -2.56 -13.02
C LYS A 195 -12.86 -1.07 -13.15
N GLU A 196 -13.89 -0.26 -12.97
CA GLU A 196 -13.77 1.19 -12.91
C GLU A 196 -14.18 1.70 -11.52
N LEU A 197 -13.52 2.77 -11.06
CA LEU A 197 -13.84 3.46 -9.83
C LEU A 197 -13.86 4.96 -10.08
N SER A 198 -15.05 5.56 -10.01
CA SER A 198 -15.24 7.01 -10.09
C SER A 198 -15.28 7.62 -8.69
N GLY A 199 -14.65 8.78 -8.53
CA GLY A 199 -14.64 9.50 -7.26
C GLY A 199 -14.09 10.91 -7.39
N VAL A 200 -14.25 11.68 -6.32
CA VAL A 200 -13.71 13.03 -6.18
C VAL A 200 -12.37 12.97 -5.47
N VAL A 201 -11.34 13.59 -6.03
CA VAL A 201 -9.99 13.62 -5.45
C VAL A 201 -10.02 14.42 -4.15
N LEU A 202 -9.61 13.77 -3.07
CA LEU A 202 -9.42 14.40 -1.76
C LEU A 202 -7.95 14.74 -1.51
N ASP A 203 -7.04 13.89 -2.00
CA ASP A 203 -5.60 14.05 -1.83
C ASP A 203 -4.85 13.22 -2.87
N GLU A 204 -3.61 13.60 -3.17
CA GLU A 204 -2.71 12.86 -4.05
C GLU A 204 -1.31 12.83 -3.44
N GLU A 205 -0.65 11.68 -3.53
CA GLU A 205 0.72 11.48 -3.07
C GLU A 205 1.57 10.80 -4.13
N LYS A 206 2.87 10.65 -3.86
CA LYS A 206 3.79 9.92 -4.77
C LYS A 206 3.30 8.54 -5.16
N TYR A 207 2.70 7.83 -4.22
CA TYR A 207 2.40 6.40 -4.36
C TYR A 207 0.90 6.10 -4.39
N TRP A 208 0.05 7.09 -4.10
CA TRP A 208 -1.38 6.86 -3.98
C TRP A 208 -2.22 8.09 -4.30
N ILE A 209 -3.51 7.88 -4.55
CA ILE A 209 -4.53 8.91 -4.72
C ILE A 209 -5.69 8.57 -3.78
N LEU A 210 -6.15 9.54 -3.00
CA LEU A 210 -7.30 9.39 -2.11
C LEU A 210 -8.55 9.96 -2.78
N LEU A 211 -9.59 9.14 -2.88
CA LEU A 211 -10.86 9.47 -3.50
C LEU A 211 -12.01 9.37 -2.52
N MET A 212 -12.92 10.34 -2.56
CA MET A 212 -14.28 10.20 -2.02
C MET A 212 -15.14 9.52 -3.09
N ILE A 213 -15.72 8.37 -2.77
CA ILE A 213 -16.57 7.61 -3.72
C ILE A 213 -18.04 7.61 -3.33
N ASP A 214 -18.37 7.92 -2.07
CA ASP A 214 -19.75 8.12 -1.60
C ASP A 214 -19.73 9.12 -0.44
N GLU A 215 -20.07 10.37 -0.74
CA GLU A 215 -20.08 11.47 0.23
C GLU A 215 -21.10 11.22 1.36
N LYS A 216 -22.28 10.66 1.03
CA LYS A 216 -23.33 10.42 2.02
C LYS A 216 -22.92 9.38 3.06
N LYS A 217 -22.14 8.38 2.64
CA LYS A 217 -21.60 7.35 3.54
C LYS A 217 -20.20 7.69 4.07
N GLY A 218 -19.62 8.81 3.65
CA GLY A 218 -18.21 9.14 3.96
C GLY A 218 -17.22 8.08 3.48
N THR A 219 -17.58 7.30 2.46
CA THR A 219 -16.72 6.22 1.97
C THR A 219 -15.59 6.79 1.14
N GLN A 220 -14.37 6.45 1.54
CA GLN A 220 -13.17 6.80 0.81
C GLN A 220 -12.44 5.57 0.27
N VAL A 221 -11.59 5.82 -0.72
CA VAL A 221 -10.72 4.81 -1.32
C VAL A 221 -9.34 5.39 -1.55
N THR A 222 -8.32 4.68 -1.07
CA THR A 222 -6.93 4.93 -1.46
C THR A 222 -6.57 4.02 -2.64
N VAL A 223 -6.33 4.63 -3.79
CA VAL A 223 -5.87 3.98 -5.01
C VAL A 223 -4.35 4.02 -5.05
N LEU A 224 -3.69 2.87 -5.22
CA LEU A 224 -2.23 2.83 -5.37
C LEU A 224 -1.84 3.14 -6.82
N LYS A 225 -0.88 4.06 -7.04
CA LYS A 225 -0.52 4.53 -8.39
C LYS A 225 0.06 3.45 -9.30
N GLN A 226 0.65 2.40 -8.71
CA GLN A 226 1.17 1.24 -9.44
C GLN A 226 0.09 0.25 -9.93
N SER A 227 -1.19 0.53 -9.71
CA SER A 227 -2.25 -0.47 -9.85
C SER A 227 -3.30 -0.18 -10.92
N TYR A 228 -3.40 1.06 -11.38
CA TYR A 228 -4.32 1.44 -12.45
C TYR A 228 -3.64 1.31 -13.81
N VAL A 229 -4.46 1.07 -14.85
CA VAL A 229 -4.01 1.11 -16.25
C VAL A 229 -4.00 2.55 -16.74
N TYR A 230 -5.11 3.26 -16.52
CA TYR A 230 -5.26 4.67 -16.84
C TYR A 230 -6.31 5.33 -15.96
N ILE A 231 -6.31 6.66 -15.95
CA ILE A 231 -7.30 7.49 -15.26
C ILE A 231 -7.94 8.41 -16.28
N ARG A 232 -9.28 8.43 -16.31
CA ARG A 232 -10.07 9.43 -17.04
C ARG A 232 -10.35 10.61 -16.12
N HIS A 233 -10.04 11.81 -16.60
CA HIS A 233 -10.24 13.06 -15.87
C HIS A 233 -10.53 14.17 -16.88
N ALA A 234 -11.07 15.30 -16.42
CA ALA A 234 -11.24 16.49 -17.26
C ALA A 234 -9.88 17.08 -17.67
N GLN A 235 -9.87 17.92 -18.70
CA GLN A 235 -8.66 18.65 -19.08
C GLN A 235 -8.26 19.59 -17.92
N PHE A 236 -7.04 19.42 -17.40
CA PHE A 236 -6.50 20.28 -16.36
C PHE A 236 -5.60 21.37 -16.97
N ASP A 237 -5.49 22.49 -16.26
CA ASP A 237 -4.56 23.58 -16.60
C ASP A 237 -3.09 23.15 -16.36
N THR A 238 -2.09 23.94 -16.71
CA THR A 238 -0.69 23.50 -16.61
C THR A 238 -0.30 23.01 -15.20
N LYS A 239 0.57 21.98 -15.11
CA LYS A 239 1.03 21.40 -13.83
C LYS A 239 1.57 22.43 -12.83
N ALA A 240 2.13 23.53 -13.32
CA ALA A 240 2.63 24.62 -12.49
C ALA A 240 1.49 25.34 -11.73
N ASN A 241 0.33 25.52 -12.35
CA ASN A 241 -0.84 26.15 -11.72
C ASN A 241 -1.43 25.25 -10.63
N LEU A 242 -1.54 23.95 -10.89
CA LEU A 242 -1.99 22.95 -9.91
C LEU A 242 -1.16 23.00 -8.62
N TYR A 243 0.18 23.09 -8.74
CA TYR A 243 1.05 23.20 -7.57
C TYR A 243 0.75 24.45 -6.73
N VAL A 244 0.61 25.60 -7.39
CA VAL A 244 0.34 26.87 -6.70
C VAL A 244 -1.01 26.83 -6.01
N GLU A 245 -2.05 26.33 -6.68
CA GLU A 245 -3.41 26.21 -6.15
C GLU A 245 -3.47 25.28 -4.93
N ASN A 246 -2.90 24.07 -5.02
CA ASN A 246 -2.84 23.12 -3.90
C ASN A 246 -2.06 23.71 -2.71
N LYS A 247 -0.96 24.42 -2.98
CA LYS A 247 -0.19 25.11 -1.93
C LYS A 247 -0.99 26.22 -1.24
N GLN A 248 -1.79 26.98 -1.99
CA GLN A 248 -2.68 27.99 -1.41
C GLN A 248 -3.82 27.35 -0.62
N LEU A 249 -4.43 26.28 -1.13
CA LEU A 249 -5.49 25.53 -0.45
C LEU A 249 -5.00 25.02 0.91
N LYS A 250 -3.82 24.39 0.96
CA LYS A 250 -3.19 23.93 2.19
C LYS A 250 -2.99 25.05 3.21
N LYS A 251 -2.55 26.24 2.75
CA LYS A 251 -2.38 27.41 3.63
C LYS A 251 -3.72 27.90 4.19
N ARG A 252 -4.80 27.88 3.41
CA ARG A 252 -6.14 28.31 3.85
C ARG A 252 -6.70 27.35 4.91
N LEU A 253 -6.59 26.05 4.68
CA LEU A 253 -7.11 25.03 5.60
C LEU A 253 -6.39 25.09 6.96
N ARG A 254 -5.05 25.21 6.96
CA ARG A 254 -4.28 25.41 8.20
C ARG A 254 -4.67 26.63 9.03
N LYS A 255 -5.27 27.65 8.42
CA LYS A 255 -5.75 28.85 9.13
C LYS A 255 -7.19 28.71 9.63
N ALA A 256 -7.97 27.79 9.06
CA ALA A 256 -9.34 27.53 9.49
C ALA A 256 -9.39 26.64 10.74
N ASP A 257 -8.34 25.84 10.96
CA ASP A 257 -8.18 24.95 12.12
C ASP A 257 -7.51 25.63 13.34
N GLN A 258 -7.24 26.94 13.28
CA GLN A 258 -6.69 27.77 14.37
C GLN A 258 -7.74 28.73 14.90
#